data_AF-A0A1F6H1X5-F1
#
_entry.id   AF-A0A1F6H1X5-F1
#
_cell.length_a   1.000
_cell.length_b   1.000
_cell.length_c   1.000
_cell.angle_alpha   90.00
_cell.angle_beta   90.00
_cell.angle_gamma   90.00
#
_symmetry.space_group_name_H-M   'P 1'
#
loop_
_entity.id
_entity.type
_entity.pdbx_description
1 polymer ?
#
loop_
_entity_poly.entity_id
_entity_poly.type
_entity_poly.pdbx_seq_one_letter_code
_entity_poly.pdbx_strand_id
1 'polypeptide(L)'
;MTLGEKFLKTSMIYFIVGITMGALFTIKSIKPVHDFVLQSPIFAGAHSHINLIGWVSLAIIGGIYMMIKDKPMHSEKIGNTGFWLLNSGISIMFILMLIAGYIGSSLAIAGNGAMIEAETSPYMILIMVFAIVIAIGAYLTVHPHTPPHIIIDFPFPIYDQFLCLPISFLKSISIAFILKK
;
A
#
# COMPACT_ATOMS: atom_id res chain seq x y z
N MET A 1 -13.08 -10.15 -17.71
CA MET A 1 -12.81 -9.27 -16.57
C MET A 1 -11.73 -8.30 -16.99
N THR A 2 -12.03 -7.00 -16.97
CA THR A 2 -11.07 -5.95 -17.35
C THR A 2 -9.94 -5.86 -16.34
N LEU A 3 -8.83 -5.23 -16.70
CA LEU A 3 -7.70 -5.06 -15.79
C LEU A 3 -8.08 -4.20 -14.57
N GLY A 4 -8.91 -3.16 -14.75
CA GLY A 4 -9.43 -2.34 -13.64
C GLY A 4 -10.29 -3.15 -12.66
N GLU A 5 -11.18 -4.01 -13.16
CA GLU A 5 -11.99 -4.92 -12.33
C GLU A 5 -11.11 -5.87 -11.49
N LYS A 6 -10.01 -6.38 -12.06
CA LYS A 6 -9.05 -7.22 -11.32
C LYS A 6 -8.47 -6.48 -10.12
N PHE A 7 -7.96 -5.27 -10.33
CA PHE A 7 -7.39 -4.45 -9.26
C PHE A 7 -8.40 -4.13 -8.16
N LEU A 8 -9.62 -3.74 -8.52
CA LEU A 8 -10.68 -3.44 -7.55
C LEU A 8 -11.09 -4.66 -6.73
N LYS A 9 -11.29 -5.82 -7.38
CA LYS A 9 -11.64 -7.05 -6.66
C LYS A 9 -10.54 -7.48 -5.70
N THR A 10 -9.28 -7.45 -6.12
CA THR A 10 -8.17 -7.83 -5.24
C THR A 10 -7.96 -6.82 -4.11
N SER A 11 -8.14 -5.53 -4.38
CA SER A 11 -8.12 -4.47 -3.36
C SER A 11 -9.15 -4.73 -2.25
N MET A 12 -10.37 -5.19 -2.60
CA MET A 12 -11.39 -5.54 -1.59
C MET A 12 -10.99 -6.75 -0.74
N ILE A 13 -10.29 -7.74 -1.32
CA ILE A 13 -9.77 -8.87 -0.55
C ILE A 13 -8.75 -8.37 0.47
N TYR A 14 -7.80 -7.52 0.06
CA TYR A 14 -6.82 -6.95 0.97
C TYR A 14 -7.42 -6.03 2.02
N PHE A 15 -8.49 -5.30 1.70
CA PHE A 15 -9.25 -4.51 2.67
C PHE A 15 -9.85 -5.40 3.76
N ILE A 16 -10.50 -6.50 3.39
CA ILE A 16 -11.10 -7.44 4.35
C ILE A 16 -10.01 -8.02 5.26
N VAL A 17 -8.86 -8.40 4.71
CA VAL A 17 -7.72 -8.88 5.50
C VAL A 17 -7.22 -7.79 6.45
N GLY A 18 -7.00 -6.58 5.94
CA GLY A 18 -6.47 -5.47 6.71
C GLY A 18 -7.39 -5.01 7.85
N ILE A 19 -8.69 -4.86 7.59
CA ILE A 19 -9.67 -4.47 8.62
C ILE A 19 -9.84 -5.56 9.68
N THR A 20 -9.82 -6.83 9.28
CA THR A 20 -9.87 -7.97 10.23
C THR A 20 -8.67 -7.93 11.16
N MET A 21 -7.47 -7.70 10.63
CA MET A 21 -6.26 -7.58 11.45
C MET A 21 -6.32 -6.37 12.39
N GLY A 22 -6.78 -5.21 11.91
CA GLY A 22 -6.96 -4.02 12.75
C GLY A 22 -7.98 -4.22 13.88
N ALA A 23 -9.06 -4.96 13.61
CA ALA A 23 -10.02 -5.34 14.64
C ALA A 23 -9.39 -6.28 15.67
N LEU A 24 -8.61 -7.28 15.25
CA LEU A 24 -7.91 -8.19 16.16
C LEU A 24 -6.94 -7.45 17.09
N PHE A 25 -6.33 -6.36 16.62
CA PHE A 25 -5.40 -5.56 17.42
C PHE A 25 -6.09 -4.69 18.47
N THR A 26 -7.40 -4.44 18.34
CA THR A 26 -8.14 -3.51 19.20
C THR A 26 -9.09 -4.21 20.17
N ILE A 27 -9.52 -5.44 19.87
CA ILE A 27 -10.44 -6.20 20.71
C ILE A 27 -9.69 -6.80 21.91
N LYS A 28 -9.74 -6.09 23.04
CA LYS A 28 -9.15 -6.53 24.32
C LYS A 28 -9.76 -7.81 24.88
N SER A 29 -11.00 -8.15 24.50
CA SER A 29 -11.66 -9.40 24.92
C SER A 29 -10.95 -10.65 24.42
N ILE A 30 -10.11 -10.55 23.37
CA ILE A 30 -9.26 -11.63 22.87
C ILE A 30 -7.84 -11.42 23.41
N LYS A 31 -7.71 -11.35 24.74
CA LYS A 31 -6.47 -11.00 25.45
C LYS A 31 -5.23 -11.79 24.97
N PRO A 32 -5.29 -13.12 24.72
CA PRO A 32 -4.12 -13.87 24.26
C PRO A 32 -3.60 -13.42 22.90
N VAL A 33 -4.50 -13.06 21.97
CA VAL A 33 -4.13 -12.62 20.61
C VAL A 33 -3.67 -11.16 20.65
N HIS A 34 -4.43 -10.31 21.33
CA HIS A 34 -4.11 -8.89 21.49
C HIS A 34 -2.72 -8.70 22.11
N ASP A 35 -2.44 -9.36 23.23
CA ASP A 35 -1.18 -9.19 23.95
C ASP A 35 0.00 -9.79 23.18
N PHE A 36 -0.22 -10.85 22.40
CA PHE A 36 0.81 -11.46 21.54
C PHE A 36 1.21 -10.52 20.40
N VAL A 37 0.23 -10.00 19.67
CA VAL A 37 0.49 -9.12 18.53
C VAL A 37 1.23 -7.85 18.96
N LEU A 38 0.88 -7.28 20.11
CA LEU A 38 1.51 -6.06 20.61
C LEU A 38 2.99 -6.23 20.99
N GLN A 39 3.49 -7.46 21.13
CA GLN A 39 4.90 -7.70 21.43
C GLN A 39 5.84 -7.36 20.26
N SER A 40 5.34 -7.40 19.02
CA SER A 40 6.14 -7.13 17.83
C SER A 40 5.56 -5.99 17.00
N PRO A 41 6.31 -4.90 16.75
CA PRO A 41 5.85 -3.81 15.90
C PRO A 41 5.65 -4.23 14.44
N ILE A 42 6.20 -5.39 14.05
CA ILE A 42 6.12 -5.92 12.68
C ILE A 42 4.67 -6.24 12.31
N PHE A 43 3.83 -6.68 13.26
CA PHE A 43 2.41 -6.91 13.01
C PHE A 43 1.66 -5.62 12.65
N ALA A 44 1.95 -4.52 13.35
CA ALA A 44 1.41 -3.20 13.00
C ALA A 44 1.90 -2.76 11.61
N GLY A 45 3.16 -3.03 11.28
CA GLY A 45 3.69 -2.84 9.93
C GLY A 45 2.95 -3.67 8.87
N ALA A 46 2.70 -4.95 9.13
CA ALA A 46 1.98 -5.82 8.20
C ALA A 46 0.55 -5.31 7.93
N HIS A 47 -0.14 -4.84 8.99
CA HIS A 47 -1.45 -4.20 8.88
C HIS A 47 -1.42 -2.92 8.03
N SER A 48 -0.44 -2.05 8.27
CA SER A 48 -0.35 -0.79 7.54
C SER A 48 -0.06 -1.02 6.05
N HIS A 49 0.83 -1.96 5.72
CA HIS A 49 1.21 -2.24 4.34
C HIS A 49 0.09 -2.93 3.56
N ILE A 50 -0.62 -3.90 4.16
CA ILE A 50 -1.75 -4.56 3.45
C ILE A 50 -2.89 -3.59 3.19
N ASN A 51 -3.13 -2.62 4.08
CA ASN A 51 -4.15 -1.59 3.88
C ASN A 51 -3.70 -0.51 2.88
N LEU A 52 -2.49 0.01 3.00
CA LEU A 52 -2.06 1.12 2.14
C LEU A 52 -1.67 0.65 0.74
N ILE A 53 -0.82 -0.38 0.66
CA ILE A 53 -0.35 -0.92 -0.62
C ILE A 53 -1.40 -1.85 -1.20
N GLY A 54 -1.91 -2.81 -0.40
CA GLY A 54 -2.89 -3.79 -0.86
C GLY A 54 -4.28 -3.21 -1.16
N TRP A 55 -4.87 -2.45 -0.23
CA TRP A 55 -6.21 -1.89 -0.45
C TRP A 55 -6.16 -0.55 -1.18
N VAL A 56 -5.69 0.52 -0.53
CA VAL A 56 -5.81 1.90 -1.04
C VAL A 56 -5.14 2.06 -2.40
N SER A 57 -3.89 1.64 -2.55
CA SER A 57 -3.16 1.82 -3.81
C SER A 57 -3.78 1.02 -4.96
N LEU A 58 -4.16 -0.25 -4.75
CA LEU A 58 -4.84 -1.03 -5.80
C LEU A 58 -6.24 -0.49 -6.10
N ALA A 59 -6.95 0.07 -5.13
CA ALA A 59 -8.25 0.70 -5.37
C ALA A 59 -8.10 1.90 -6.30
N ILE A 60 -7.09 2.75 -6.05
CA ILE A 60 -6.78 3.92 -6.87
C ILE A 60 -6.37 3.48 -8.28
N ILE A 61 -5.44 2.51 -8.40
CA ILE A 61 -5.02 1.96 -9.70
C ILE A 61 -6.23 1.40 -10.44
N GLY A 62 -7.01 0.52 -9.81
CA GLY A 62 -8.20 -0.06 -10.41
C GLY A 62 -9.23 0.98 -10.84
N GLY A 63 -9.47 2.00 -10.02
CA GLY A 63 -10.33 3.13 -10.33
C GLY A 63 -9.85 3.91 -11.56
N ILE A 64 -8.56 4.23 -11.64
CA ILE A 64 -7.95 4.88 -12.81
C ILE A 64 -8.15 4.02 -14.05
N TYR A 65 -7.86 2.72 -13.98
CA TYR A 65 -8.05 1.77 -15.08
C TYR A 65 -9.51 1.70 -15.56
N MET A 66 -10.48 1.85 -14.66
CA MET A 66 -11.90 1.91 -15.02
C MET A 66 -12.29 3.25 -15.68
N MET A 67 -11.66 4.36 -15.28
CA MET A 67 -11.91 5.69 -15.88
C MET A 67 -11.33 5.82 -17.29
N ILE A 68 -10.21 5.14 -17.58
CA ILE A 68 -9.54 5.19 -18.88
C ILE A 68 -9.78 3.94 -19.74
N LYS A 69 -10.76 3.11 -19.38
CA LYS A 69 -11.07 1.84 -20.06
C LYS A 69 -11.35 2.00 -21.56
N ASP A 70 -11.85 3.17 -21.97
CA ASP A 70 -12.23 3.48 -23.34
C ASP A 70 -11.06 4.11 -24.14
N LYS A 71 -9.90 4.35 -23.50
CA LYS A 71 -8.68 4.87 -24.15
C LYS A 71 -7.81 3.71 -24.67
N PRO A 72 -7.15 3.86 -25.82
CA PRO A 72 -6.25 2.84 -26.34
C PRO A 72 -5.06 2.63 -25.40
N MET A 73 -4.87 1.38 -24.96
CA MET A 73 -3.69 0.96 -24.20
C MET A 73 -2.60 0.48 -25.16
N HIS A 74 -1.34 0.84 -24.87
CA HIS A 74 -0.17 0.36 -25.60
C HIS A 74 -0.03 -1.16 -25.52
N SER A 75 -0.25 -1.75 -24.34
CA SER A 75 -0.21 -3.21 -24.16
C SER A 75 -0.95 -3.67 -22.91
N GLU A 76 -2.05 -4.41 -23.09
CA GLU A 76 -2.77 -5.06 -21.99
C GLU A 76 -1.90 -6.12 -21.28
N LYS A 77 -1.00 -6.77 -22.02
CA LYS A 77 -0.09 -7.80 -21.47
C LYS A 77 0.84 -7.22 -20.41
N ILE A 78 1.43 -6.04 -20.66
CA ILE A 78 2.33 -5.38 -19.70
C ILE A 78 1.57 -5.02 -18.41
N GLY A 79 0.35 -4.50 -18.53
CA GLY A 79 -0.49 -4.17 -17.37
C GLY A 79 -0.88 -5.40 -16.56
N ASN A 80 -1.19 -6.51 -17.23
CA ASN A 80 -1.47 -7.78 -16.55
C ASN A 80 -0.23 -8.36 -15.86
N THR A 81 0.96 -8.23 -16.45
CA THR A 81 2.22 -8.60 -15.78
C THR A 81 2.47 -7.73 -14.55
N GLY A 82 2.25 -6.41 -14.66
CA GLY A 82 2.35 -5.47 -13.54
C GLY A 82 1.38 -5.84 -12.41
N PHE A 83 0.13 -6.20 -12.74
CA PHE A 83 -0.86 -6.71 -11.79
C PHE A 83 -0.34 -7.94 -11.04
N TRP A 84 0.18 -8.95 -11.73
CA TRP A 84 0.66 -10.17 -11.07
C TRP A 84 1.89 -9.93 -10.20
N LEU A 85 2.86 -9.14 -10.67
CA LEU A 85 4.04 -8.78 -9.88
C LEU A 85 3.67 -7.98 -8.63
N LEU A 86 2.75 -7.02 -8.75
CA LEU A 86 2.28 -6.22 -7.62
C LEU A 86 1.60 -7.10 -6.57
N ASN A 87 0.65 -7.94 -6.98
CA ASN A 87 -0.12 -8.78 -6.05
C ASN A 87 0.72 -9.90 -5.42
N SER A 88 1.58 -10.56 -6.19
CA SER A 88 2.50 -11.58 -5.65
C SER A 88 3.50 -10.97 -4.68
N GLY A 89 4.08 -9.81 -5.03
CA GLY A 89 4.97 -9.06 -4.16
C GLY A 89 4.30 -8.67 -2.84
N ILE A 90 3.10 -8.09 -2.89
CA ILE A 90 2.33 -7.72 -1.69
C ILE A 90 2.04 -8.95 -0.83
N SER A 91 1.57 -10.04 -1.45
CA SER A 91 1.17 -11.25 -0.73
C SER A 91 2.36 -11.91 -0.03
N ILE A 92 3.49 -12.04 -0.71
CA ILE A 92 4.69 -12.65 -0.14
C ILE A 92 5.29 -11.75 0.94
N MET A 93 5.39 -10.44 0.69
CA MET A 93 5.85 -9.47 1.68
C MET A 93 4.98 -9.54 2.95
N PHE A 94 3.66 -9.58 2.79
CA PHE A 94 2.73 -9.68 3.92
C PHE A 94 2.94 -10.97 4.72
N ILE A 95 3.06 -12.12 4.06
CA ILE A 95 3.33 -13.41 4.73
C ILE A 95 4.66 -13.36 5.50
N LEU A 96 5.73 -12.81 4.89
CA LEU A 96 7.03 -12.67 5.54
C LEU A 96 6.96 -11.78 6.78
N MET A 97 6.19 -10.68 6.73
CA MET A 97 5.97 -9.82 7.89
C MET A 97 5.19 -10.53 9.00
N LEU A 98 4.21 -11.38 8.66
CA LEU A 98 3.50 -12.19 9.67
C LEU A 98 4.43 -13.21 10.33
N ILE A 99 5.30 -13.88 9.56
CA ILE A 99 6.27 -14.83 10.10
C ILE A 99 7.27 -14.11 11.02
N ALA A 100 7.85 -13.00 10.56
CA ALA A 100 8.78 -12.21 11.36
C ALA A 100 8.11 -11.62 12.61
N GLY A 101 6.85 -11.19 12.50
CA GLY A 101 6.04 -10.74 13.64
C GLY A 101 5.80 -11.84 14.67
N TYR A 102 5.49 -13.05 14.22
CA TYR A 102 5.32 -14.23 15.08
C TYR A 102 6.62 -14.62 15.80
N ILE A 103 7.74 -14.68 15.08
CA ILE A 103 9.05 -14.98 15.67
C ILE A 103 9.43 -13.89 16.68
N GLY A 104 9.29 -12.61 16.33
CA GLY A 104 9.59 -11.50 17.23
C GLY A 104 8.75 -11.54 18.50
N SER A 105 7.44 -11.83 18.38
CA SER A 105 6.52 -11.88 19.52
C SER A 105 6.79 -13.09 20.41
N SER A 106 7.09 -14.25 19.83
CA SER A 106 7.39 -15.46 20.60
C SER A 106 8.69 -15.34 21.40
N LEU A 107 9.74 -14.75 20.80
CA LEU A 107 11.01 -14.47 21.49
C LEU A 107 10.85 -13.41 22.59
N ALA A 108 10.04 -12.38 22.35
CA ALA A 108 9.74 -11.35 23.36
C ALA A 108 9.07 -11.96 24.60
N ILE A 109 8.07 -12.83 24.41
CA ILE A 109 7.37 -13.51 25.51
C ILE A 109 8.30 -14.49 26.24
N ALA A 110 9.21 -15.16 25.52
CA ALA A 110 10.19 -16.06 26.10
C ALA A 110 11.31 -15.34 26.87
N GLY A 111 11.36 -14.00 26.86
CA GLY A 111 12.42 -13.22 27.51
C GLY A 111 13.73 -13.14 26.71
N ASN A 112 13.74 -13.63 25.47
CA ASN A 112 14.92 -13.70 24.59
C ASN A 112 15.00 -12.50 23.63
N GLY A 113 14.69 -11.30 24.12
CA GLY A 113 14.59 -10.08 23.29
C GLY A 113 15.85 -9.77 22.48
N ALA A 114 17.03 -10.10 23.00
CA ALA A 114 18.31 -9.90 22.32
C ALA A 114 18.45 -10.72 21.02
N MET A 115 17.70 -11.81 20.87
CA MET A 115 17.74 -12.66 19.68
C MET A 115 16.79 -12.20 18.57
N ILE A 116 15.86 -11.28 18.86
CA ILE A 116 14.82 -10.87 17.91
C ILE A 116 15.43 -10.34 16.61
N GLU A 117 16.44 -9.48 16.70
CA GLU A 117 17.07 -8.88 15.52
C GLU A 117 17.75 -9.95 14.65
N ALA A 118 18.54 -10.83 15.27
CA ALA A 118 19.24 -11.89 14.56
C ALA A 118 18.28 -12.85 13.84
N GLU A 119 17.19 -13.24 14.50
CA GLU A 119 16.22 -14.22 13.97
C GLU A 119 15.25 -13.59 12.95
N THR A 120 14.94 -12.30 13.06
CA THR A 120 14.03 -11.61 12.12
C THR A 120 14.75 -10.98 10.92
N SER A 121 16.06 -10.72 11.02
CA SER A 121 16.88 -10.07 9.97
C SER A 121 16.75 -10.72 8.58
N PRO A 122 16.81 -12.06 8.43
CA PRO A 122 16.66 -12.68 7.11
C PRO A 122 15.32 -12.35 6.44
N TYR A 123 14.25 -12.26 7.24
CA TYR A 123 12.92 -11.92 6.74
C TYR A 123 12.82 -10.45 6.34
N MET A 124 13.49 -9.54 7.06
CA MET A 124 13.54 -8.12 6.71
C MET A 124 14.21 -7.90 5.36
N ILE A 125 15.30 -8.62 5.08
CA ILE A 125 15.97 -8.56 3.78
C ILE A 125 15.03 -9.07 2.68
N LEU A 126 14.34 -10.18 2.89
CA LEU A 126 13.36 -10.70 1.92
C LEU A 126 12.21 -9.72 1.71
N ILE A 127 11.70 -9.09 2.76
CA ILE A 127 10.67 -8.02 2.68
C ILE A 127 11.15 -6.89 1.76
N MET A 128 12.40 -6.45 1.90
CA MET A 128 12.98 -5.43 1.02
C MET A 128 13.08 -5.88 -0.44
N VAL A 129 13.47 -7.13 -0.69
CA VAL A 129 13.50 -7.70 -2.04
C VAL A 129 12.11 -7.71 -2.67
N PHE A 130 11.08 -8.14 -1.93
CA PHE A 130 9.72 -8.12 -2.43
C PHE A 130 9.15 -6.70 -2.55
N ALA A 131 9.60 -5.73 -1.75
CA ALA A 131 9.26 -4.33 -1.96
C ALA A 131 9.77 -3.81 -3.32
N ILE A 132 10.95 -4.25 -3.77
CA ILE A 132 11.46 -3.94 -5.12
C ILE A 132 10.59 -4.60 -6.19
N VAL A 133 10.16 -5.85 -5.98
CA VAL A 133 9.22 -6.54 -6.90
C VAL A 133 7.89 -5.78 -7.00
N ILE A 134 7.35 -5.30 -5.88
CA ILE A 134 6.15 -4.45 -5.85
C ILE A 134 6.40 -3.16 -6.64
N ALA A 135 7.54 -2.49 -6.46
CA ALA A 135 7.87 -1.27 -7.19
C ALA A 135 7.95 -1.50 -8.71
N ILE A 136 8.56 -2.60 -9.15
CA ILE A 136 8.61 -3.00 -10.56
C ILE A 136 7.19 -3.28 -11.06
N GLY A 137 6.38 -4.01 -10.30
CA GLY A 137 4.98 -4.26 -10.61
C GLY A 137 4.20 -2.96 -10.81
N ALA A 138 4.31 -2.03 -9.87
CA ALA A 138 3.65 -0.72 -9.93
C ALA A 138 4.09 0.08 -11.16
N TYR A 139 5.39 0.15 -11.44
CA TYR A 139 5.93 0.79 -12.63
C TYR A 139 5.30 0.23 -13.92
N LEU A 140 5.26 -1.11 -14.04
CA LEU A 140 4.65 -1.78 -15.18
C LEU A 140 3.13 -1.58 -15.29
N THR A 141 2.43 -1.16 -14.22
CA THR A 141 1.01 -0.78 -14.34
C THR A 141 0.80 0.60 -14.96
N VAL A 142 1.84 1.44 -15.04
CA VAL A 142 1.75 2.79 -15.61
C VAL A 142 2.08 2.80 -17.11
N HIS A 143 3.11 2.04 -17.53
CA HIS A 143 3.56 1.99 -18.93
C HIS A 143 2.55 1.57 -20.00
N PRO A 144 1.55 0.71 -19.72
CA PRO A 144 0.51 0.37 -20.69
C PRO A 144 -0.27 1.58 -21.21
N HIS A 145 -0.20 2.73 -20.52
CA HIS A 145 -1.01 3.92 -20.82
C HIS A 145 -0.24 5.07 -21.44
N THR A 146 1.05 4.93 -21.73
CA THR A 146 1.83 5.95 -22.45
C THR A 146 1.95 5.59 -23.93
N PRO A 147 1.04 6.00 -24.82
CA PRO A 147 1.41 6.18 -26.22
C PRO A 147 2.39 7.35 -26.30
N PRO A 148 3.27 7.42 -27.33
CA PRO A 148 4.36 8.38 -27.40
C PRO A 148 3.93 9.87 -27.38
N HIS A 149 2.63 10.20 -27.39
CA HIS A 149 2.12 11.57 -27.55
C HIS A 149 0.87 11.93 -26.70
N ILE A 150 0.37 11.08 -25.80
CA ILE A 150 -0.83 11.46 -25.00
C ILE A 150 -0.40 12.13 -23.70
N ILE A 151 -0.52 13.46 -23.69
CA ILE A 151 -0.70 14.26 -22.48
C ILE A 151 -1.92 13.65 -21.76
N ILE A 152 -1.77 13.29 -20.49
CA ILE A 152 -2.90 12.86 -19.67
C ILE A 152 -3.77 14.10 -19.47
N ASP A 153 -4.66 14.36 -20.42
CA ASP A 153 -5.75 15.30 -20.24
C ASP A 153 -6.69 14.65 -19.22
N PHE A 154 -6.44 14.95 -17.95
CA PHE A 154 -7.38 14.69 -16.89
C PHE A 154 -8.68 15.40 -17.28
N PRO A 155 -9.85 14.74 -17.24
CA PRO A 155 -11.14 15.37 -17.52
C PRO A 155 -11.56 16.38 -16.43
N PHE A 156 -10.66 16.70 -15.50
CA PHE A 156 -10.84 17.72 -14.49
C PHE A 156 -9.90 18.89 -14.80
N PRO A 157 -10.41 20.13 -14.95
CA PRO A 157 -9.58 21.32 -15.03
C PRO A 157 -9.04 21.63 -13.61
N ILE A 158 -8.12 20.80 -13.11
CA ILE A 158 -7.44 21.07 -11.83
C ILE A 158 -6.44 22.21 -12.00
N TYR A 159 -5.90 22.41 -13.22
CA TYR A 159 -4.94 23.48 -13.47
C TYR A 159 -5.54 24.89 -13.41
N ASP A 160 -6.80 25.08 -13.80
CA ASP A 160 -7.41 26.43 -13.83
C ASP A 160 -7.90 26.91 -12.46
N GLN A 161 -8.22 26.01 -11.53
CA GLN A 161 -8.72 26.40 -10.20
C GLN A 161 -7.60 26.82 -9.23
N PHE A 162 -6.36 26.33 -9.42
CA PHE A 162 -5.24 26.70 -8.53
C PHE A 162 -4.41 27.89 -9.06
N LEU A 163 -4.45 28.20 -10.36
CA LEU A 163 -3.75 29.37 -10.91
C LEU A 163 -4.46 30.72 -10.66
N CYS A 164 -5.73 30.71 -10.23
CA CYS A 164 -6.50 31.93 -9.96
C CYS A 164 -6.50 32.36 -8.49
N LEU A 165 -5.78 31.68 -7.59
CA LEU A 165 -5.63 32.19 -6.23
C LEU A 165 -4.69 33.41 -6.25
N PRO A 166 -5.19 34.62 -5.93
CA PRO A 166 -4.32 35.77 -5.86
C PRO A 166 -3.22 35.50 -4.83
N ILE A 167 -1.99 35.93 -5.14
CA ILE A 167 -0.80 35.75 -4.28
C ILE A 167 -1.04 36.25 -2.83
N SER A 168 -2.03 37.12 -2.62
CA SER A 168 -2.50 37.55 -1.30
C SER A 168 -3.11 36.42 -0.44
N PHE A 169 -3.73 35.40 -1.02
CA PHE A 169 -4.36 34.28 -0.30
C PHE A 169 -3.34 33.29 0.26
N LEU A 170 -2.23 33.06 -0.47
CA LEU A 170 -1.13 32.19 -0.02
C LEU A 170 -0.36 32.78 1.18
N LYS A 171 -0.30 34.11 1.31
CA LYS A 171 0.29 34.77 2.48
C LYS A 171 -0.53 34.57 3.77
N SER A 172 -1.86 34.46 3.68
CA SER A 172 -2.70 34.22 4.87
C SER A 172 -2.55 32.81 5.44
N ILE A 173 -2.31 31.80 4.59
CA ILE A 173 -2.18 30.41 5.05
C ILE A 173 -0.83 30.16 5.76
N SER A 174 0.25 30.83 5.31
CA SER A 174 1.56 30.71 5.99
C SER A 174 1.60 31.36 7.38
N ILE A 175 0.79 32.40 7.63
CA ILE A 175 0.78 33.08 8.95
C ILE A 175 -0.10 32.31 9.95
N ALA A 176 -1.17 31.65 9.50
CA ALA A 176 -2.07 30.89 10.37
C ALA A 176 -1.42 29.63 10.98
N PHE A 177 -0.41 29.03 10.32
CA PHE A 177 0.26 27.83 10.84
C PHE A 177 1.42 28.15 11.80
N ILE A 178 1.92 29.40 11.82
CA ILE A 178 3.05 29.81 12.67
C ILE A 178 2.60 30.38 14.03
N LEU A 179 1.33 30.78 14.18
CA LEU A 179 0.81 31.38 15.43
C LEU A 179 -0.02 30.44 16.32
N LYS A 180 0.03 29.12 16.07
CA LYS A 180 -0.56 28.12 16.99
C LYS A 180 0.55 27.27 17.62
N LYS A 181 1.42 27.94 18.37
CA LYS A 181 2.30 27.34 19.37
C LYS A 181 2.07 28.05 20.70
#